data_AF-A0A4R4MPX2-F1
#
_entry.id   AF-A0A4R4MPX2-F1
#
_cell.length_a   1.000
_cell.length_b   1.000
_cell.length_c   1.000
_cell.angle_alpha   90.00
_cell.angle_beta   90.00
_cell.angle_gamma   90.00
#
_symmetry.space_group_name_H-M   'P 1'
#
loop_
_entity.id
_entity.type
_entity.pdbx_description
1 polymer ?
#
loop_
_entity_poly.entity_id
_entity_poly.type
_entity_poly.pdbx_seq_one_letter_code
_entity_poly.pdbx_strand_id
1 'polypeptide(L)'
;MTSTTAVPTDADRRARRWLAACALAYGLTHHIGFGLAWLGTVGDTRWADWADVLTPYAVLLTAAAALHAGRADHRGWVLYLVGAITYVEGHGIHLAANSVGNDTPGIAVVHLWDEVAGHYIWYAGAALVVAAIARTLARRPAPPPLTALVLALVVAVTWTTNSLEGGTALMGLLVAAAFTVWGLRTRHHLGGTLIPAFAPAFVALTAWGVWHRGFPQPTELGWL
;
A
#
# COMPACT_ATOMS: atom_id res chain seq x y z
N MET A 1 33.83 12.69 -11.06
CA MET A 1 32.78 13.67 -11.45
C MET A 1 31.96 13.98 -10.21
N THR A 2 32.18 15.14 -9.60
CA THR A 2 31.40 15.66 -8.48
C THR A 2 30.04 16.09 -9.02
N SER A 3 29.04 15.21 -8.90
CA SER A 3 27.65 15.55 -9.19
C SER A 3 27.20 16.61 -8.19
N THR A 4 27.20 17.88 -8.58
CA THR A 4 26.60 18.97 -7.83
C THR A 4 25.14 18.64 -7.60
N THR A 5 24.78 18.22 -6.39
CA THR A 5 23.39 17.91 -6.04
C THR A 5 22.59 19.20 -6.13
N ALA A 6 21.78 19.33 -7.18
CA ALA A 6 20.91 20.48 -7.36
C ALA A 6 20.04 20.69 -6.11
N VAL A 7 19.98 21.93 -5.63
CA VAL A 7 19.17 22.30 -4.47
C VAL A 7 17.70 21.97 -4.76
N PRO A 8 16.98 21.25 -3.88
CA PRO A 8 15.58 20.93 -4.11
C PRO A 8 14.73 22.20 -4.29
N THR A 9 13.82 22.18 -5.26
CA THR A 9 12.85 23.27 -5.46
C THR A 9 11.72 23.22 -4.41
N ASP A 10 10.91 24.27 -4.30
CA ASP A 10 9.70 24.24 -3.46
C ASP A 10 8.70 23.17 -3.92
N ALA A 11 8.62 22.92 -5.22
CA ALA A 11 7.81 21.85 -5.77
C ALA A 11 8.30 20.47 -5.31
N ASP A 12 9.62 20.26 -5.24
CA ASP A 12 10.20 19.01 -4.72
C ASP A 12 9.91 18.81 -3.24
N ARG A 13 10.05 19.89 -2.44
CA ARG A 13 9.70 19.84 -1.02
C ARG A 13 8.23 19.49 -0.81
N ARG A 14 7.33 20.10 -1.58
CA ARG A 14 5.88 19.85 -1.49
C ARG A 14 5.52 18.42 -1.91
N ALA A 15 6.08 17.92 -3.01
CA ALA A 15 5.84 16.55 -3.47
C ALA A 15 6.33 15.52 -2.43
N ARG A 16 7.49 15.74 -1.80
CA ARG A 16 8.00 14.87 -0.74
C ARG A 16 7.12 14.85 0.51
N ARG A 17 6.58 16.00 0.92
CA ARG A 17 5.65 16.08 2.08
C ARG A 17 4.39 15.26 1.82
N TRP A 18 3.81 15.37 0.63
CA TRP A 18 2.63 14.58 0.27
C TRP A 18 2.94 13.10 0.07
N LEU A 19 4.11 12.76 -0.46
CA LEU A 19 4.57 11.37 -0.51
C LEU A 19 4.72 10.77 0.90
N ALA A 20 5.29 11.53 1.83
CA ALA A 20 5.41 11.10 3.22
C ALA A 20 4.04 10.93 3.89
N ALA A 21 3.13 11.88 3.66
CA ALA A 21 1.75 11.78 4.12
C ALA A 21 1.04 10.55 3.53
N CYS A 22 1.28 10.24 2.25
CA CYS A 22 0.73 9.06 1.59
C CYS A 22 1.28 7.75 2.17
N ALA A 23 2.58 7.67 2.43
CA ALA A 23 3.19 6.51 3.08
C ALA A 23 2.66 6.30 4.50
N LEU A 24 2.46 7.39 5.26
CA LEU A 24 1.85 7.33 6.59
C LEU A 24 0.38 6.94 6.54
N ALA A 25 -0.41 7.52 5.64
CA ALA A 25 -1.80 7.15 5.44
C ALA A 25 -1.88 5.66 5.12
N TYR A 26 -1.14 5.19 4.10
CA TYR A 26 -1.08 3.78 3.74
C TYR A 26 -0.71 2.87 4.92
N GLY A 27 0.37 3.18 5.63
CA GLY A 27 0.82 2.31 6.72
C GLY A 27 -0.03 2.31 7.97
N LEU A 28 -0.78 3.40 8.23
CA LEU A 28 -1.63 3.50 9.41
C LEU A 28 -3.04 2.98 9.13
N THR A 29 -3.63 3.36 8.00
CA THR A 29 -5.05 3.11 7.75
C THR A 29 -5.34 1.66 7.38
N HIS A 30 -4.41 0.97 6.71
CA HIS A 30 -4.56 -0.46 6.38
C HIS A 30 -4.55 -1.39 7.61
N HIS A 31 -4.22 -0.88 8.79
CA HIS A 31 -4.26 -1.64 10.05
C HIS A 31 -5.36 -1.17 10.99
N ILE A 32 -6.28 -0.29 10.54
CA ILE A 32 -7.39 0.24 11.34
C ILE A 32 -8.34 -0.86 11.79
N GLY A 33 -8.70 -1.78 10.88
CA GLY A 33 -9.62 -2.88 11.18
C GLY A 33 -9.19 -3.66 12.43
N PHE A 34 -7.91 -4.06 12.46
CA PHE A 34 -7.29 -4.72 13.60
C PHE A 34 -7.13 -3.79 14.81
N GLY A 35 -6.57 -2.60 14.61
CA GLY A 35 -6.23 -1.66 15.69
C GLY A 35 -7.44 -1.10 16.44
N LEU A 36 -8.62 -1.10 15.82
CA LEU A 36 -9.87 -0.60 16.40
C LEU A 36 -10.87 -1.71 16.76
N ALA A 37 -10.52 -2.99 16.58
CA ALA A 37 -11.42 -4.11 16.87
C ALA A 37 -11.96 -4.08 18.31
N TRP A 38 -11.16 -3.61 19.27
CA TRP A 38 -11.52 -3.48 20.68
C TRP A 38 -12.67 -2.49 20.97
N LEU A 39 -13.01 -1.61 20.02
CA LEU A 39 -14.14 -0.68 20.16
C LEU A 39 -15.51 -1.37 20.04
N GLY A 40 -15.56 -2.61 19.54
CA GLY A 40 -16.77 -3.40 19.45
C GLY A 40 -17.76 -2.91 18.38
N THR A 41 -19.04 -3.19 18.62
CA THR A 41 -20.12 -3.02 17.64
C THR A 41 -20.85 -1.67 17.76
N VAL A 42 -21.42 -1.22 16.64
CA VAL A 42 -22.35 -0.09 16.53
C VAL A 42 -23.50 -0.49 15.59
N GLY A 43 -24.69 -0.71 16.16
CA GLY A 43 -25.78 -1.37 15.44
C GLY A 43 -25.36 -2.76 14.95
N ASP A 44 -25.65 -3.05 13.69
CA ASP A 44 -25.33 -4.32 13.02
C ASP A 44 -23.91 -4.34 12.41
N THR A 45 -23.05 -3.38 12.78
CA THR A 45 -21.69 -3.20 12.22
C THR A 45 -20.65 -2.99 13.33
N ARG A 46 -19.37 -2.82 12.99
CA ARG A 46 -18.31 -2.46 13.95
C ARG A 46 -17.83 -1.03 13.77
N TRP A 47 -17.35 -0.42 14.85
CA TRP A 47 -16.69 0.90 14.77
C TRP A 47 -15.48 0.90 13.82
N ALA A 48 -14.77 -0.24 13.77
CA ALA A 48 -13.69 -0.47 12.85
C ALA A 48 -14.13 -0.31 11.38
N ASP A 49 -15.30 -0.84 11.00
CA ASP A 49 -15.84 -0.76 9.64
C ASP A 49 -16.03 0.71 9.21
N TRP A 50 -16.64 1.51 10.08
CA TRP A 50 -16.89 2.94 9.82
C TRP A 50 -15.61 3.76 9.71
N ALA A 51 -14.62 3.46 10.55
CA ALA A 51 -13.32 4.09 10.46
C ALA A 51 -12.59 3.71 9.15
N ASP A 52 -12.72 2.45 8.73
CA ASP A 52 -12.05 1.92 7.54
C ASP A 52 -12.65 2.44 6.21
N VAL A 53 -13.88 2.99 6.23
CA VAL A 53 -14.41 3.79 5.10
C VAL A 53 -13.47 4.95 4.73
N LEU A 54 -12.72 5.49 5.70
CA LEU A 54 -11.81 6.62 5.48
C LEU A 54 -10.48 6.22 4.83
N THR A 55 -10.12 4.93 4.85
CA THR A 55 -8.84 4.42 4.35
C THR A 55 -8.56 4.81 2.90
N PRO A 56 -9.47 4.58 1.92
CA PRO A 56 -9.23 4.99 0.54
C PRO A 56 -9.06 6.49 0.37
N TYR A 57 -9.82 7.31 1.10
CA TYR A 57 -9.72 8.76 0.99
C TYR A 57 -8.37 9.26 1.51
N ALA A 58 -7.93 8.77 2.66
CA ALA A 58 -6.65 9.15 3.24
C ALA A 58 -5.48 8.83 2.28
N VAL A 59 -5.47 7.62 1.71
CA VAL A 59 -4.41 7.17 0.79
C VAL A 59 -4.50 7.88 -0.56
N LEU A 60 -5.68 7.94 -1.18
CA LEU A 60 -5.82 8.45 -2.54
C LEU A 60 -5.70 9.97 -2.63
N LEU A 61 -6.18 10.73 -1.64
CA LEU A 61 -6.06 12.19 -1.64
C LEU A 61 -4.60 12.62 -1.45
N THR A 62 -3.87 11.95 -0.55
CA THR A 62 -2.44 12.23 -0.36
C THR A 62 -1.61 11.79 -1.56
N ALA A 63 -1.95 10.68 -2.21
CA ALA A 63 -1.36 10.26 -3.48
C ALA A 63 -1.62 11.27 -4.62
N ALA A 64 -2.86 11.73 -4.80
CA ALA A 64 -3.20 12.76 -5.77
C ALA A 64 -2.44 14.07 -5.50
N ALA A 65 -2.33 14.48 -4.24
CA ALA A 65 -1.57 15.67 -3.87
C ALA A 65 -0.06 15.52 -4.19
N ALA A 66 0.50 14.32 -3.99
CA ALA A 66 1.87 14.00 -4.36
C ALA A 66 2.08 14.05 -5.89
N LEU A 67 1.14 13.51 -6.68
CA LEU A 67 1.16 13.58 -8.14
C LEU A 67 1.02 15.01 -8.66
N HIS A 68 0.10 15.79 -8.09
CA HIS A 68 -0.13 17.19 -8.45
C HIS A 68 1.10 18.05 -8.15
N ALA A 69 1.65 17.98 -6.94
CA ALA A 69 2.92 18.66 -6.59
C ALA A 69 4.10 18.11 -7.41
N GLY A 70 4.02 16.83 -7.77
CA GLY A 70 4.87 16.10 -8.68
C GLY A 70 4.80 16.56 -10.14
N ARG A 71 3.81 17.38 -10.51
CA ARG A 71 3.48 17.76 -11.89
C ARG A 71 3.34 16.53 -12.79
N ALA A 72 2.59 15.53 -12.33
CA ALA A 72 2.29 14.33 -13.10
C ALA A 72 1.75 14.68 -14.50
N ASP A 73 2.25 13.95 -15.51
CA ASP A 73 1.75 14.05 -16.88
C ASP A 73 0.37 13.37 -17.02
N HIS A 74 -0.27 13.52 -18.18
CA HIS A 74 -1.56 12.88 -18.46
C HIS A 74 -1.50 11.35 -18.23
N ARG A 75 -0.38 10.71 -18.59
CA ARG A 75 -0.21 9.26 -18.39
C ARG A 75 -0.15 8.89 -16.91
N GLY A 76 0.52 9.69 -16.09
CA GLY A 76 0.55 9.53 -14.64
C GLY A 76 -0.85 9.67 -14.02
N TRP A 77 -1.63 10.65 -14.46
CA TRP A 77 -3.03 10.81 -14.02
C TRP A 77 -3.94 9.67 -14.47
N VAL A 78 -3.83 9.20 -15.71
CA VAL A 78 -4.60 8.03 -16.18
C VAL A 78 -4.27 6.79 -15.35
N LEU A 79 -2.98 6.51 -15.14
CA LEU A 79 -2.55 5.37 -14.33
C LEU A 79 -3.06 5.49 -12.88
N TYR A 80 -3.00 6.69 -12.31
CA TYR A 80 -3.56 6.96 -10.99
C TYR A 80 -5.07 6.76 -10.95
N LEU A 81 -5.84 7.26 -11.92
CA LEU A 81 -7.30 7.14 -11.94
C LEU A 81 -7.74 5.69 -12.06
N VAL A 82 -7.10 4.91 -12.94
CA VAL A 82 -7.34 3.47 -13.03
C VAL A 82 -7.02 2.80 -11.70
N GLY A 83 -5.84 3.07 -11.13
CA GLY A 83 -5.45 2.52 -9.84
C GLY A 83 -6.39 2.93 -8.69
N ALA A 84 -6.86 4.17 -8.67
CA ALA A 84 -7.76 4.70 -7.65
C ALA A 84 -9.13 4.06 -7.72
N ILE A 85 -9.72 3.92 -8.92
CA ILE A 85 -10.99 3.22 -9.11
C ILE A 85 -10.85 1.77 -8.66
N THR A 86 -9.84 1.05 -9.16
CA THR A 86 -9.59 -0.34 -8.76
C THR A 86 -9.37 -0.47 -7.26
N TYR A 87 -8.63 0.45 -6.64
CA TYR A 87 -8.38 0.46 -5.20
C TYR A 87 -9.68 0.65 -4.40
N VAL A 88 -10.50 1.64 -4.74
CA VAL A 88 -11.75 1.93 -4.03
C VAL A 88 -12.75 0.80 -4.18
N GLU A 89 -12.91 0.26 -5.39
CA GLU A 89 -13.80 -0.88 -5.63
C GLU A 89 -13.37 -2.10 -4.82
N GLY A 90 -12.08 -2.46 -4.87
CA GLY A 90 -11.56 -3.60 -4.10
C GLY A 90 -11.73 -3.43 -2.59
N HIS A 91 -11.37 -2.25 -2.06
CA HIS A 91 -11.52 -1.96 -0.63
C HIS A 91 -12.98 -1.90 -0.20
N GLY A 92 -13.86 -1.33 -1.03
CA GLY A 92 -15.30 -1.26 -0.75
C GLY A 92 -15.96 -2.64 -0.74
N ILE A 93 -15.58 -3.52 -1.69
CA ILE A 93 -16.02 -4.92 -1.71
C ILE A 93 -15.57 -5.65 -0.43
N HIS A 94 -14.28 -5.54 -0.10
CA HIS A 94 -13.69 -6.13 1.11
C HIS A 94 -14.44 -5.65 2.35
N LEU A 95 -14.55 -4.33 2.55
CA LEU A 95 -15.21 -3.75 3.71
C LEU A 95 -16.68 -4.17 3.85
N ALA A 96 -17.44 -4.12 2.75
CA ALA A 96 -18.85 -4.51 2.77
C ALA A 96 -19.02 -6.00 3.07
N ALA A 97 -18.20 -6.86 2.44
CA ALA A 97 -18.24 -8.30 2.68
C ALA A 97 -17.81 -8.64 4.11
N ASN A 98 -16.75 -8.00 4.62
CA ASN A 98 -16.27 -8.20 5.98
C ASN A 98 -17.33 -7.80 7.02
N SER A 99 -18.00 -6.66 6.83
CA SER A 99 -19.07 -6.21 7.72
C SER A 99 -20.24 -7.21 7.74
N VAL A 100 -20.67 -7.72 6.58
CA VAL A 100 -21.69 -8.78 6.49
C VAL A 100 -21.20 -10.08 7.12
N GLY A 101 -19.94 -10.47 6.92
CA GLY A 101 -19.35 -11.69 7.47
C GLY A 101 -19.20 -11.66 8.99
N ASN A 102 -18.98 -10.48 9.56
CA ASN A 102 -18.93 -10.26 11.00
C ASN A 102 -20.31 -10.42 11.67
N ASP A 103 -21.38 -10.05 10.97
CA ASP A 103 -22.76 -10.20 11.44
C ASP A 103 -23.29 -11.63 11.20
N THR A 104 -23.04 -12.20 10.01
CA THR A 104 -23.48 -13.54 9.63
C THR A 104 -22.29 -14.42 9.19
N PRO A 105 -21.56 -15.04 10.14
CA PRO A 105 -20.38 -15.85 9.84
C PRO A 105 -20.68 -17.12 9.02
N GLY A 106 -19.70 -17.59 8.25
CA GLY A 106 -19.74 -18.89 7.57
C GLY A 106 -20.35 -18.89 6.16
N ILE A 107 -20.65 -17.72 5.59
CA ILE A 107 -21.17 -17.61 4.22
C ILE A 107 -20.01 -17.68 3.21
N ALA A 108 -19.99 -18.74 2.39
CA ALA A 108 -18.92 -18.95 1.41
C ALA A 108 -18.80 -17.83 0.36
N VAL A 109 -19.91 -17.24 -0.08
CA VAL A 109 -19.88 -16.12 -1.04
C VAL A 109 -19.31 -14.84 -0.41
N VAL A 110 -19.50 -14.63 0.90
CA VAL A 110 -18.88 -13.52 1.62
C VAL A 110 -17.37 -13.69 1.63
N HIS A 111 -16.89 -14.89 1.98
CA HIS A 111 -15.46 -15.21 1.93
C HIS A 111 -14.85 -15.01 0.53
N LEU A 112 -15.55 -15.42 -0.54
CA LEU A 112 -15.08 -15.18 -1.90
C LEU A 112 -14.87 -13.69 -2.20
N TRP A 113 -15.82 -12.83 -1.82
CA TRP A 113 -15.75 -11.40 -2.09
C TRP A 113 -14.78 -10.67 -1.17
N ASP A 114 -14.75 -11.05 0.11
CA ASP A 114 -13.87 -10.48 1.11
C ASP A 114 -12.40 -10.89 0.85
N GLU A 115 -12.12 -12.19 1.01
CA GLU A 115 -10.77 -12.71 1.11
C GLU A 115 -10.08 -12.90 -0.24
N VAL A 116 -10.85 -13.20 -1.29
CA VAL A 116 -10.29 -13.50 -2.61
C VAL A 116 -10.40 -12.28 -3.52
N ALA A 117 -11.61 -11.95 -3.97
CA ALA A 117 -11.78 -10.91 -4.99
C ALA A 117 -11.39 -9.52 -4.47
N GLY A 118 -11.86 -9.15 -3.27
CA GLY A 118 -11.62 -7.85 -2.64
C GLY A 118 -10.14 -7.55 -2.50
N HIS A 119 -9.37 -8.44 -1.85
CA HIS A 119 -7.93 -8.26 -1.68
C HIS A 119 -7.14 -8.17 -2.99
N TYR A 120 -7.41 -9.04 -3.98
CA TYR A 120 -6.70 -8.99 -5.26
C TYR A 120 -6.95 -7.66 -5.99
N ILE A 121 -8.21 -7.22 -6.04
CA ILE A 121 -8.59 -5.95 -6.69
C ILE A 121 -7.97 -4.77 -5.93
N TRP A 122 -8.14 -4.74 -4.61
CA TRP A 122 -7.65 -3.66 -3.75
C TRP A 122 -6.13 -3.46 -3.89
N TYR A 123 -5.35 -4.53 -3.76
CA TYR A 123 -3.90 -4.43 -3.81
C TYR A 123 -3.36 -4.24 -5.24
N ALA A 124 -4.06 -4.72 -6.27
CA ALA A 124 -3.75 -4.33 -7.65
C ALA A 124 -3.93 -2.83 -7.86
N GLY A 125 -5.03 -2.25 -7.36
CA GLY A 125 -5.25 -0.81 -7.34
C GLY A 125 -4.13 -0.05 -6.60
N ALA A 126 -3.75 -0.54 -5.42
CA ALA A 126 -2.66 0.05 -4.63
C ALA A 126 -1.33 0.04 -5.39
N ALA A 127 -0.98 -1.08 -6.04
CA ALA A 127 0.21 -1.20 -6.86
C ALA A 127 0.21 -0.20 -8.04
N LEU A 128 -0.93 0.01 -8.70
CA LEU A 128 -1.05 0.98 -9.79
C LEU A 128 -0.89 2.42 -9.30
N VAL A 129 -1.44 2.76 -8.12
CA VAL A 129 -1.23 4.08 -7.49
C VAL A 129 0.25 4.29 -7.16
N VAL A 130 0.92 3.30 -6.56
CA VAL A 130 2.37 3.36 -6.30
C VAL A 130 3.15 3.51 -7.61
N ALA A 131 2.75 2.82 -8.68
CA ALA A 131 3.38 2.94 -10.00
C ALA A 131 3.24 4.35 -10.59
N ALA A 132 2.08 4.98 -10.45
CA ALA A 132 1.86 6.38 -10.86
C ALA A 132 2.77 7.35 -10.10
N ILE A 133 2.88 7.17 -8.77
CA ILE A 133 3.77 7.97 -7.90
C ILE A 133 5.23 7.75 -8.30
N ALA A 134 5.66 6.49 -8.42
CA ALA A 134 7.02 6.13 -8.79
C ALA A 134 7.40 6.70 -10.16
N ARG A 135 6.53 6.59 -11.17
CA ARG A 135 6.73 7.19 -12.50
C ARG A 135 6.96 8.70 -12.40
N THR A 136 6.16 9.39 -11.57
CA THR A 136 6.17 10.85 -11.46
C THR A 136 7.37 11.37 -10.67
N LEU A 137 7.74 10.67 -9.59
CA LEU A 137 8.68 11.20 -8.60
C LEU A 137 10.06 10.53 -8.63
N ALA A 138 10.23 9.36 -9.26
CA ALA A 138 11.46 8.57 -9.12
C ALA A 138 12.74 9.28 -9.53
N ARG A 139 12.68 10.26 -10.45
CA ARG A 139 13.86 11.01 -10.92
C ARG A 139 14.09 12.34 -10.19
N ARG A 140 13.27 12.66 -9.19
CA ARG A 140 13.44 13.86 -8.36
C ARG A 140 14.60 13.68 -7.37
N PRO A 141 15.16 14.76 -6.80
CA PRO A 141 16.29 14.62 -5.88
C PRO A 141 15.91 13.77 -4.66
N ALA A 142 16.87 13.04 -4.11
CA ALA A 142 16.62 12.14 -2.98
C ALA A 142 16.24 12.90 -1.68
N PRO A 143 15.36 12.33 -0.85
CA PRO A 143 15.03 12.88 0.48
C PRO A 143 16.17 12.63 1.50
N PRO A 144 16.10 13.26 2.70
CA PRO A 144 16.97 12.89 3.81
C PRO A 144 16.86 11.39 4.14
N PRO A 145 18.00 10.70 4.37
CA PRO A 145 18.05 9.23 4.34
C PRO A 145 17.24 8.59 5.46
N LEU A 146 17.27 9.13 6.69
CA LEU A 146 16.62 8.50 7.84
C LEU A 146 15.09 8.54 7.74
N THR A 147 14.49 9.71 7.49
CA THR A 147 13.04 9.86 7.35
C THR A 147 12.50 9.00 6.20
N ALA A 148 13.22 8.98 5.08
CA ALA A 148 12.84 8.17 3.94
C ALA A 148 12.94 6.68 4.21
N LEU A 149 13.95 6.24 4.96
CA LEU A 149 14.10 4.85 5.36
C LEU A 149 12.96 4.41 6.29
N VAL A 150 12.62 5.19 7.31
CA VAL A 150 11.53 4.85 8.24
C VAL A 150 10.20 4.71 7.50
N LEU A 151 9.85 5.70 6.67
CA LEU A 151 8.60 5.66 5.90
C LEU A 151 8.59 4.50 4.88
N ALA A 152 9.73 4.22 4.24
CA ALA A 152 9.83 3.08 3.34
C ALA A 152 9.64 1.75 4.08
N LEU A 153 10.22 1.60 5.28
CA LEU A 153 10.05 0.38 6.08
C LEU A 153 8.60 0.22 6.59
N VAL A 154 7.91 1.31 6.90
CA VAL A 154 6.46 1.28 7.17
C VAL A 154 5.70 0.71 5.97
N VAL A 155 5.99 1.20 4.76
CA VAL A 155 5.41 0.64 3.52
C VAL A 155 5.78 -0.84 3.35
N ALA A 156 7.01 -1.23 3.67
CA ALA A 156 7.47 -2.62 3.55
C ALA A 156 6.71 -3.55 4.48
N VAL A 157 6.54 -3.17 5.75
CA VAL A 157 5.75 -3.93 6.74
C VAL A 157 4.32 -4.04 6.26
N THR A 158 3.68 -2.92 5.94
CA THR A 158 2.28 -2.86 5.51
C THR A 158 2.04 -3.72 4.27
N TRP A 159 2.90 -3.62 3.25
CA TRP A 159 2.80 -4.43 2.04
C TRP A 159 2.92 -5.92 2.36
N THR A 160 3.85 -6.28 3.24
CA THR A 160 4.08 -7.69 3.65
C THR A 160 2.90 -8.25 4.40
N THR A 161 2.46 -7.59 5.46
CA THR A 161 1.37 -8.08 6.33
C THR A 161 0.06 -8.14 5.56
N ASN A 162 -0.26 -7.12 4.77
CA ASN A 162 -1.45 -7.14 3.92
C ASN A 162 -1.40 -8.25 2.87
N SER A 163 -0.24 -8.47 2.24
CA SER A 163 -0.13 -9.54 1.23
C SER A 163 -0.29 -10.94 1.85
N LEU A 164 0.18 -11.14 3.09
CA LEU A 164 0.05 -12.40 3.80
C LEU A 164 -1.38 -12.61 4.30
N GLU A 165 -1.92 -11.67 5.08
CA GLU A 165 -3.28 -11.77 5.62
C GLU A 165 -4.32 -11.78 4.51
N GLY A 166 -4.18 -10.94 3.50
CA GLY A 166 -5.15 -10.87 2.41
C GLY A 166 -5.03 -12.00 1.38
N GLY A 167 -4.33 -13.10 1.66
CA GLY A 167 -4.24 -14.26 0.75
C GLY A 167 -3.63 -13.97 -0.63
N THR A 168 -2.85 -12.89 -0.76
CA THR A 168 -2.34 -12.36 -2.03
C THR A 168 -0.82 -12.39 -2.12
N ALA A 169 -0.17 -13.19 -1.28
CA ALA A 169 1.28 -13.19 -1.08
C ALA A 169 2.09 -13.34 -2.39
N LEU A 170 1.63 -14.17 -3.33
CA LEU A 170 2.30 -14.32 -4.63
C LEU A 170 2.24 -13.04 -5.46
N MET A 171 1.09 -12.37 -5.52
CA MET A 171 0.98 -11.05 -6.17
C MET A 171 1.84 -10.02 -5.45
N GLY A 172 1.77 -9.99 -4.11
CA GLY A 172 2.60 -9.13 -3.26
C GLY A 172 4.09 -9.29 -3.56
N LEU A 173 4.56 -10.53 -3.70
CA LEU A 173 5.94 -10.88 -4.03
C LEU A 173 6.35 -10.37 -5.41
N LEU A 174 5.53 -10.59 -6.44
CA LEU A 174 5.80 -10.15 -7.81
C LEU A 174 5.86 -8.63 -7.92
N VAL A 175 4.92 -7.93 -7.28
CA VAL A 175 4.90 -6.46 -7.22
C VAL A 175 6.11 -5.92 -6.46
N ALA A 176 6.46 -6.53 -5.32
CA ALA A 176 7.64 -6.16 -4.57
C ALA A 176 8.92 -6.32 -5.40
N ALA A 177 9.08 -7.45 -6.10
CA ALA A 177 10.20 -7.67 -7.00
C ALA A 177 10.26 -6.59 -8.11
N ALA A 178 9.14 -6.28 -8.74
CA ALA A 178 9.06 -5.25 -9.80
C ALA A 178 9.48 -3.87 -9.29
N PHE A 179 8.98 -3.44 -8.12
CA PHE A 179 9.35 -2.15 -7.54
C PHE A 179 10.79 -2.12 -7.01
N THR A 180 11.32 -3.22 -6.47
CA THR A 180 12.74 -3.32 -6.13
C THR A 180 13.62 -3.14 -7.36
N VAL A 181 13.32 -3.84 -8.47
CA VAL A 181 14.07 -3.71 -9.73
C VAL A 181 13.98 -2.27 -10.27
N TRP A 182 12.80 -1.66 -10.24
CA TRP A 182 12.65 -0.27 -10.65
C TRP A 182 13.43 0.71 -9.75
N GLY A 183 13.41 0.48 -8.44
CA GLY A 183 14.18 1.23 -7.45
C GLY A 183 15.68 1.15 -7.71
N LEU A 184 16.20 -0.05 -8.03
CA LEU A 184 17.60 -0.23 -8.42
C LEU A 184 17.96 0.56 -9.68
N ARG A 185 17.08 0.59 -10.68
CA ARG A 185 17.25 1.37 -11.93
C ARG A 185 17.21 2.88 -11.70
N THR A 186 16.59 3.34 -10.62
CA THR A 186 16.36 4.76 -10.30
C THR A 186 17.05 5.21 -9.01
N ARG A 187 18.00 4.40 -8.50
CA ARG A 187 18.61 4.53 -7.16
C ARG A 187 19.37 5.83 -6.89
N HIS A 188 19.78 6.54 -7.94
CA HIS A 188 20.50 7.81 -7.84
C HIS A 188 19.58 9.01 -7.55
N HIS A 189 18.29 8.75 -7.40
CA HIS A 189 17.23 9.73 -7.20
C HIS A 189 16.24 9.23 -6.14
N LEU A 190 15.11 9.91 -5.99
CA LEU A 190 14.05 9.52 -5.05
C LEU A 190 13.50 8.11 -5.30
N GLY A 191 13.61 7.57 -6.52
CA GLY A 191 13.25 6.19 -6.83
C GLY A 191 14.02 5.14 -6.02
N GLY A 192 15.19 5.49 -5.49
CA GLY A 192 15.94 4.65 -4.55
C GLY A 192 15.17 4.29 -3.28
N THR A 193 14.15 5.07 -2.87
CA THR A 193 13.32 4.74 -1.70
C THR A 193 12.42 3.53 -1.92
N LEU A 194 12.21 3.09 -3.16
CA LEU A 194 11.49 1.85 -3.45
C LEU A 194 12.29 0.60 -3.01
N ILE A 195 13.61 0.69 -2.92
CA ILE A 195 14.44 -0.43 -2.46
C ILE A 195 14.13 -0.76 -0.99
N PRO A 196 14.27 0.16 -0.02
CA PRO A 196 13.89 -0.13 1.36
C PRO A 196 12.38 -0.33 1.56
N ALA A 197 11.53 0.08 0.60
CA ALA A 197 10.09 -0.15 0.68
C ALA A 197 9.67 -1.54 0.20
N PHE A 198 10.34 -2.12 -0.79
CA PHE A 198 9.89 -3.36 -1.42
C PHE A 198 10.90 -4.51 -1.35
N ALA A 199 12.20 -4.24 -1.22
CA ALA A 199 13.18 -5.32 -1.07
C ALA A 199 12.99 -6.09 0.26
N PRO A 200 12.78 -5.42 1.42
CA PRO A 200 12.47 -6.13 2.65
C PRO A 200 11.17 -6.94 2.55
N ALA A 201 10.14 -6.39 1.90
CA ALA A 201 8.87 -7.10 1.69
C ALA A 201 9.05 -8.35 0.80
N PHE A 202 9.82 -8.23 -0.29
CA PHE A 202 10.17 -9.36 -1.14
C PHE A 202 10.90 -10.46 -0.35
N VAL A 203 11.88 -10.08 0.47
CA VAL A 203 12.63 -11.03 1.31
C VAL A 203 11.71 -11.70 2.33
N ALA A 204 10.88 -10.93 3.03
CA ALA A 204 9.96 -11.44 4.05
C ALA A 204 8.93 -12.41 3.46
N LEU A 205 8.29 -12.05 2.33
CA LEU A 205 7.34 -12.92 1.64
C LEU A 205 8.02 -14.19 1.13
N THR A 206 9.22 -14.09 0.56
CA THR A 206 9.98 -15.27 0.11
C THR A 206 10.32 -16.18 1.28
N ALA A 207 10.82 -15.61 2.38
CA ALA A 207 11.18 -16.36 3.58
C ALA A 207 9.97 -17.07 4.17
N TRP A 208 8.82 -16.39 4.26
CA TRP A 208 7.54 -16.97 4.69
C TRP A 208 7.14 -18.15 3.81
N GLY A 209 7.13 -17.93 2.49
CA GLY A 209 6.78 -18.91 1.47
C GLY A 209 7.60 -20.20 1.58
N VAL A 210 8.92 -20.05 1.76
CA VAL A 210 9.85 -21.17 1.90
C VAL A 210 9.66 -21.88 3.24
N TRP A 211 9.55 -21.13 4.33
CA TRP A 211 9.42 -21.68 5.69
C TRP A 211 8.15 -22.51 5.85
N HIS A 212 7.02 -22.01 5.35
CA HIS A 212 5.72 -22.68 5.46
C HIS A 212 5.39 -23.59 4.27
N ARG A 213 6.28 -23.70 3.27
CA ARG A 213 6.05 -24.45 2.01
C ARG A 213 4.75 -24.02 1.31
N GLY A 214 4.45 -22.73 1.36
CA GLY A 214 3.18 -22.14 0.95
C GLY A 214 3.02 -20.77 1.61
N PHE A 215 1.87 -20.13 1.41
CA PHE A 215 1.58 -18.81 1.99
C PHE A 215 0.34 -18.88 2.88
N PRO A 216 0.38 -19.62 4.00
CA PRO A 216 -0.73 -19.58 4.97
C PRO A 216 -0.86 -18.17 5.52
N GLN A 217 -2.10 -17.75 5.78
CA GLN A 217 -2.35 -16.49 6.46
C GLN A 217 -1.88 -16.62 7.92
N PRO A 218 -1.21 -15.62 8.52
CA PRO A 218 -0.81 -15.70 9.93
C PRO A 218 -1.97 -15.93 10.91
N THR A 219 -3.18 -15.48 10.59
CA THR A 219 -4.43 -15.82 11.32
C THR A 219 -4.74 -17.32 11.30
N GLU A 220 -4.51 -18.03 10.19
CA GLU A 220 -4.66 -19.50 10.11
C GLU A 220 -3.66 -20.23 11.05
N LEU A 221 -2.55 -19.58 11.39
CA LEU A 221 -1.55 -20.09 12.33
C LEU A 221 -1.80 -19.65 13.78
N GLY A 222 -2.82 -18.84 14.04
CA GLY A 222 -3.16 -18.30 15.35
C GLY A 222 -2.19 -17.24 15.88
N TRP A 223 -1.53 -16.49 14.99
CA TRP A 223 -0.59 -15.43 15.38
C TRP A 223 -1.25 -14.07 15.61
N LEU A 224 -2.48 -13.91 15.11
CA LEU A 224 -3.37 -12.76 15.26
C LEU A 224 -4.75 -13.27 15.68
#